data_AF-A0AB39ZWB7-F1
#
_entry.id   AF-A0AB39ZWB7-F1
#
_cell.length_a   1.000
_cell.length_b   1.000
_cell.length_c   1.000
_cell.angle_alpha   90.00
_cell.angle_beta   90.00
_cell.angle_gamma   90.00
#
_symmetry.space_group_name_H-M   'P 1'
#
loop_
_entity.id
_entity.type
_entity.pdbx_description
1 polymer ?
#
loop_
_entity_poly.entity_id
_entity_poly.type
_entity_poly.pdbx_seq_one_letter_code
_entity_poly.pdbx_strand_id
1 'polypeptide(L)'
;MSWLSTTFRYICILTLLLAIWASVHPRWEQMAHKVARNMNFTDGRRIQSAWQEVQTVEKEVHSYYHRKLANKKKSAAHGVMDSAYMETVDCIKRFYEGEQEERFRDCMRHVIDLHLGRLQAHNKIGERESASGASRLKIWL
;
A
#
# COMPACT_ATOMS: atom_id res chain seq x y z
N MET A 1 28.35 -16.86 33.78
CA MET A 1 28.00 -15.84 32.75
C MET A 1 26.60 -15.35 33.05
N SER A 2 26.43 -14.05 33.26
CA SER A 2 25.23 -13.48 33.90
C SER A 2 23.99 -13.65 33.03
N TRP A 3 22.98 -14.30 33.60
CA TRP A 3 21.66 -14.55 33.00
C TRP A 3 20.98 -13.25 32.50
N LEU A 4 21.31 -12.13 33.13
CA LEU A 4 20.88 -10.77 32.76
C LEU A 4 21.41 -10.27 31.42
N SER A 5 22.61 -10.69 30.99
CA SER A 5 23.19 -10.23 29.71
C SER A 5 22.52 -10.91 28.50
N THR A 6 22.11 -12.16 28.67
CA THR A 6 21.47 -12.95 27.62
C THR A 6 20.05 -12.46 27.37
N THR A 7 19.26 -12.24 28.44
CA THR A 7 17.89 -11.73 28.33
C THR A 7 17.83 -10.32 27.75
N PHE A 8 18.75 -9.43 28.14
CA PHE A 8 18.82 -8.08 27.60
C PHE A 8 19.12 -8.08 26.09
N ARG A 9 20.03 -8.93 25.63
CA ARG A 9 20.35 -9.09 24.20
C ARG A 9 19.15 -9.61 23.40
N TYR A 10 18.40 -10.58 23.93
CA TYR A 10 17.18 -11.07 23.27
C TYR A 10 16.08 -10.01 23.19
N ILE A 11 15.88 -9.21 24.26
CA ILE A 11 14.91 -8.11 24.28
C ILE A 11 15.30 -7.02 23.28
N CYS A 12 16.58 -6.66 23.19
CA CYS A 12 17.06 -5.69 22.19
C CYS A 12 16.86 -6.19 20.76
N ILE A 13 17.11 -7.46 20.45
CA ILE A 13 16.87 -8.02 19.11
C ILE A 13 15.38 -8.05 18.79
N LEU A 14 14.54 -8.45 19.75
CA LEU A 14 13.09 -8.50 19.58
C LEU A 14 12.50 -7.10 19.32
N THR A 15 12.94 -6.09 20.08
CA THR A 15 12.50 -4.70 19.91
C THR A 15 12.96 -4.13 18.57
N LEU A 16 14.17 -4.46 18.09
CA LEU A 16 14.64 -4.08 16.76
C LEU A 16 13.80 -4.72 15.65
N LEU A 17 13.48 -6.01 15.76
CA LEU A 17 12.63 -6.71 14.79
C LEU A 17 11.21 -6.14 14.77
N LEU A 18 10.66 -5.77 15.93
CA LEU A 18 9.35 -5.12 16.04
C LEU A 18 9.37 -3.69 15.47
N ALA A 19 10.45 -2.93 15.68
CA ALA A 19 10.62 -1.61 15.09
C ALA A 19 10.75 -1.68 13.56
N ILE A 20 11.48 -2.66 13.04
CA ILE A 20 11.58 -2.93 11.60
C ILE A 20 10.20 -3.31 11.05
N TRP A 21 9.47 -4.22 11.70
CA TRP A 21 8.10 -4.59 11.29
C TRP A 21 7.13 -3.40 11.28
N ALA A 22 7.20 -2.54 12.31
CA ALA A 22 6.38 -1.34 12.39
C ALA A 22 6.74 -0.28 11.33
N SER A 23 8.00 -0.27 10.86
CA SER A 23 8.46 0.59 9.77
C SER A 23 8.08 0.06 8.38
N VAL A 24 7.91 -1.26 8.24
CA VAL A 24 7.62 -1.95 6.97
C VAL A 24 6.12 -1.90 6.62
N HIS A 25 5.23 -1.69 7.60
CA HIS A 25 3.80 -1.52 7.35
C HIS A 25 3.39 -0.04 7.44
N PRO A 26 3.20 0.65 6.30
CA PRO A 26 2.69 2.01 6.32
C PRO A 26 1.35 2.05 7.04
N ARG A 27 1.28 2.82 8.14
CA ARG A 27 0.03 3.07 8.86
C ARG A 27 -0.81 4.07 8.06
N TRP A 28 -1.54 3.55 7.07
CA TRP A 28 -2.48 4.29 6.22
C TRP A 28 -3.45 5.12 7.05
N GLU A 29 -4.04 4.52 8.09
CA GLU A 29 -4.94 5.18 9.03
C GLU A 29 -4.45 6.53 9.58
N GLN A 30 -3.14 6.68 9.79
CA GLN A 30 -2.56 7.90 10.37
C GLN A 30 -1.98 8.85 9.32
N MET A 31 -2.06 8.52 8.03
CA MET A 31 -1.36 9.24 6.97
C MET A 31 -1.78 10.71 6.89
N ALA A 32 -3.08 10.99 6.78
CA ALA A 32 -3.58 12.37 6.68
C ALA A 32 -3.12 13.24 7.85
N HIS A 33 -3.22 12.73 9.09
CA HIS A 33 -2.75 13.44 10.28
C HIS A 33 -1.22 13.62 10.32
N LYS A 34 -0.44 12.64 9.85
CA LYS A 34 1.02 12.75 9.74
C LYS A 34 1.42 13.81 8.73
N VAL A 35 0.78 13.82 7.55
CA VAL A 35 1.03 14.83 6.53
C VAL A 35 0.68 16.22 7.06
N ALA A 36 -0.48 16.35 7.73
CA ALA A 36 -0.90 17.62 8.33
C ALA A 36 0.12 18.15 9.35
N ARG A 37 0.61 17.27 10.24
CA ARG A 37 1.65 17.63 11.22
C ARG A 37 2.94 18.07 10.55
N ASN A 38 3.40 17.33 9.54
CA ASN A 38 4.63 17.64 8.82
C ASN A 38 4.55 18.97 8.06
N MET A 39 3.36 19.38 7.65
CA MET A 39 3.11 20.65 6.94
C MET A 39 2.67 21.79 7.87
N ASN A 40 2.56 21.56 9.18
CA ASN A 40 1.95 22.50 10.12
C ASN A 40 0.54 22.97 9.70
N PHE A 41 -0.25 22.06 9.13
CA PHE A 41 -1.59 22.30 8.62
C PHE A 41 -2.65 22.03 9.70
N THR A 42 -3.62 22.93 9.85
CA THR A 42 -4.55 22.92 11.01
C THR A 42 -6.04 22.90 10.67
N ASP A 43 -6.44 22.96 9.39
CA ASP A 43 -7.85 22.87 9.00
C ASP A 43 -8.38 21.44 9.22
N GLY A 44 -9.10 21.27 10.34
CA GLY A 44 -9.65 19.98 10.74
C GLY A 44 -10.65 19.38 9.73
N ARG A 45 -11.39 20.20 8.99
CA ARG A 45 -12.34 19.71 7.98
C ARG A 45 -11.58 19.07 6.82
N ARG A 46 -10.58 19.77 6.28
CA ARG A 46 -9.74 19.23 5.21
C ARG A 46 -8.93 18.02 5.67
N ILE A 47 -8.45 18.00 6.90
CA ILE A 47 -7.77 16.82 7.48
C ILE A 47 -8.72 15.62 7.51
N GLN A 48 -9.95 15.82 7.98
CA GLN A 48 -10.95 14.76 8.04
C GLN A 48 -11.33 14.23 6.65
N SER A 49 -11.53 15.12 5.67
CA SER A 49 -11.80 14.73 4.28
C SER A 49 -10.65 13.93 3.69
N ALA A 50 -9.40 14.35 3.91
CA ALA A 50 -8.24 13.60 3.46
C ALA A 50 -8.14 12.22 4.11
N TRP A 51 -8.44 12.13 5.41
CA TRP A 51 -8.46 10.86 6.13
C TRP A 51 -9.50 9.89 5.57
N GLN A 52 -10.70 10.36 5.23
CA GLN A 52 -11.75 9.53 4.61
C GLN A 52 -11.30 8.95 3.27
N GLU A 53 -10.68 9.76 2.41
CA GLU A 53 -10.17 9.26 1.12
C GLU A 53 -9.01 8.27 1.29
N VAL A 54 -8.13 8.48 2.28
CA VAL A 54 -7.07 7.52 2.61
C VAL A 54 -7.65 6.17 3.05
N GLN A 55 -8.73 6.17 3.83
CA GLN A 55 -9.43 4.93 4.21
C GLN A 55 -9.95 4.17 2.98
N THR A 56 -10.38 4.88 1.93
CA THR A 56 -10.76 4.26 0.67
C THR A 56 -9.57 3.59 -0.02
N VAL A 57 -8.41 4.27 -0.09
CA VAL A 57 -7.18 3.68 -0.64
C VAL A 57 -6.75 2.43 0.14
N GLU A 58 -6.80 2.49 1.47
CA GLU A 58 -6.50 1.34 2.33
C GLU A 58 -7.45 0.16 2.07
N LYS A 59 -8.76 0.45 1.98
CA LYS A 59 -9.78 -0.56 1.75
C LYS A 59 -9.65 -1.24 0.39
N GLU A 60 -9.22 -0.52 -0.64
CA GLU A 60 -9.18 -1.04 -2.00
C GLU A 60 -7.80 -1.60 -2.38
N VAL A 61 -6.75 -0.80 -2.25
CA VAL A 61 -5.40 -1.15 -2.71
C VAL A 61 -4.70 -2.03 -1.68
N HIS A 62 -4.60 -1.58 -0.44
CA HIS A 62 -3.89 -2.30 0.63
C HIS A 62 -4.59 -3.63 0.96
N SER A 63 -5.92 -3.63 1.03
CA SER A 63 -6.71 -4.87 1.20
C SER A 63 -6.50 -5.86 0.05
N TYR A 64 -6.46 -5.40 -1.21
CA TYR A 64 -6.20 -6.28 -2.35
C TYR A 64 -4.81 -6.92 -2.23
N TYR A 65 -3.78 -6.12 -1.97
CA TYR A 65 -2.41 -6.62 -1.81
C TYR A 65 -2.31 -7.67 -0.70
N HIS A 66 -2.93 -7.45 0.46
CA HIS A 66 -2.81 -8.38 1.58
C HIS A 66 -3.69 -9.62 1.46
N ARG A 67 -4.93 -9.48 0.97
CA ARG A 67 -5.95 -10.54 1.01
C ARG A 67 -6.13 -11.29 -0.30
N LYS A 68 -5.96 -10.62 -1.44
CA LYS A 68 -6.25 -11.19 -2.78
C LYS A 68 -4.98 -11.58 -3.54
N LEU A 69 -3.89 -10.84 -3.36
CA LEU A 69 -2.64 -11.17 -4.04
C LEU A 69 -1.97 -12.39 -3.39
N ALA A 70 -1.63 -13.39 -4.21
CA ALA A 70 -0.96 -14.60 -3.75
C ALA A 70 0.38 -14.26 -3.04
N ASN A 71 0.67 -14.93 -1.92
CA ASN A 71 1.85 -14.65 -1.09
C ASN A 71 3.16 -14.66 -1.89
N LYS A 72 3.33 -15.60 -2.82
CA LYS A 72 4.51 -15.70 -3.70
C LYS A 72 4.72 -14.48 -4.61
N LYS A 73 3.68 -13.67 -4.84
CA LYS A 73 3.71 -12.48 -5.70
C LYS A 73 3.86 -11.17 -4.93
N LYS A 74 3.67 -11.18 -3.61
CA LYS A 74 3.73 -9.98 -2.76
C LYS A 74 5.07 -9.28 -2.84
N SER A 75 6.17 -10.03 -2.79
CA SER A 75 7.53 -9.44 -2.90
C SER A 75 7.73 -8.67 -4.21
N ALA A 76 7.23 -9.19 -5.34
CA ALA A 76 7.36 -8.52 -6.63
C ALA A 76 6.41 -7.32 -6.78
N ALA A 77 5.28 -7.34 -6.09
CA ALA A 77 4.28 -6.27 -6.10
C ALA A 77 4.49 -5.23 -4.99
N HIS A 78 5.51 -5.38 -4.13
CA HIS A 78 5.73 -4.48 -2.99
C HIS A 78 5.92 -3.03 -3.44
N GLY A 79 6.66 -2.80 -4.52
CA GLY A 79 6.86 -1.46 -5.10
C GLY A 79 5.56 -0.78 -5.57
N VAL A 80 4.50 -1.54 -5.84
CA VAL A 80 3.18 -0.96 -6.15
C VAL A 80 2.57 -0.33 -4.88
N MET A 81 2.76 -0.96 -3.72
CA MET A 81 2.31 -0.41 -2.44
C MET A 81 3.08 0.85 -2.04
N ASP A 82 4.41 0.85 -2.26
CA ASP A 82 5.25 2.03 -2.00
C ASP A 82 4.85 3.20 -2.90
N SER A 83 4.62 2.93 -4.18
CA SER A 83 4.17 3.95 -5.14
C SER A 83 2.80 4.51 -4.76
N ALA A 84 1.84 3.64 -4.41
CA ALA A 84 0.52 4.06 -3.95
C ALA A 84 0.62 4.96 -2.71
N TYR A 85 1.48 4.60 -1.76
CA TYR A 85 1.68 5.38 -0.54
C TYR A 85 2.22 6.78 -0.86
N MET A 86 3.27 6.86 -1.69
CA MET A 86 3.91 8.12 -2.05
C MET A 86 2.98 9.05 -2.84
N GLU A 87 2.25 8.51 -3.82
CA GLU A 87 1.28 9.30 -4.61
C GLU A 87 0.10 9.76 -3.75
N THR A 88 -0.38 8.93 -2.81
CA THR A 88 -1.42 9.34 -1.86
C THR A 88 -0.95 10.52 -1.01
N VAL A 89 0.28 10.47 -0.51
CA VAL A 89 0.87 11.58 0.26
C VAL A 89 0.94 12.85 -0.59
N ASP A 90 1.29 12.75 -1.87
CA ASP A 90 1.33 13.90 -2.78
C ASP A 90 -0.04 14.53 -3.00
N CYS A 91 -1.08 13.72 -3.27
CA CYS A 91 -2.46 14.21 -3.38
C CYS A 91 -2.90 14.97 -2.12
N ILE A 92 -2.58 14.45 -0.92
CA ILE A 92 -2.94 15.10 0.35
C ILE A 92 -2.20 16.44 0.52
N LYS A 93 -0.91 16.49 0.19
CA LYS A 93 -0.11 17.72 0.29
C LYS A 93 -0.71 18.82 -0.56
N ARG A 94 -1.00 18.52 -1.83
CA ARG A 94 -1.63 19.48 -2.77
C ARG A 94 -2.99 19.95 -2.26
N PHE A 95 -3.78 19.05 -1.68
CA PHE A 95 -5.05 19.41 -1.05
C PHE A 95 -4.86 20.35 0.15
N TYR A 96 -3.85 20.15 0.98
CA TYR A 96 -3.54 21.05 2.09
C TYR A 96 -2.95 22.39 1.63
N GLU A 97 -2.28 22.42 0.47
CA GLU A 97 -1.78 23.64 -0.17
C GLU A 97 -2.87 24.48 -0.84
N GLY A 98 -4.13 24.01 -0.84
CA GLY A 98 -5.28 24.78 -1.30
C GLY A 98 -5.95 24.25 -2.55
N GLU A 99 -5.58 23.07 -3.05
CA GLU A 99 -6.30 22.42 -4.15
C GLU A 99 -7.78 22.21 -3.80
N GLN A 100 -8.63 22.26 -4.83
CA GLN A 100 -10.06 22.07 -4.69
C GLN A 100 -10.39 20.63 -4.32
N GLU A 101 -11.43 20.44 -3.50
CA GLU A 101 -11.82 19.11 -2.98
C GLU A 101 -12.17 18.11 -4.09
N GLU A 102 -12.72 18.58 -5.22
CA GLU A 102 -13.00 17.74 -6.39
C GLU A 102 -11.72 17.20 -7.03
N ARG A 103 -10.73 18.06 -7.28
CA ARG A 103 -9.42 17.65 -7.83
C ARG A 103 -8.67 16.72 -6.89
N PHE A 104 -8.76 16.96 -5.59
CA PHE A 104 -8.20 16.06 -4.58
C PHE A 104 -8.84 14.68 -4.68
N ARG A 105 -10.17 14.59 -4.76
CA ARG A 105 -10.88 13.31 -4.93
C ARG A 105 -10.51 12.60 -6.22
N ASP A 106 -10.35 13.34 -7.33
CA ASP A 106 -9.92 12.75 -8.59
C ASP A 106 -8.48 12.23 -8.52
N CYS A 107 -7.58 12.93 -7.83
CA CYS A 107 -6.22 12.46 -7.55
C CYS A 107 -6.25 11.13 -6.78
N MET A 108 -7.08 11.05 -5.72
CA MET A 108 -7.22 9.84 -4.90
C MET A 108 -7.82 8.66 -5.69
N ARG A 109 -8.85 8.91 -6.52
CA ARG A 109 -9.40 7.89 -7.43
C ARG A 109 -8.36 7.39 -8.42
N HIS A 110 -7.57 8.29 -9.00
CA HIS A 110 -6.51 7.93 -9.93
C HIS A 110 -5.48 7.00 -9.27
N VAL A 111 -5.05 7.32 -8.04
CA VAL A 111 -4.15 6.45 -7.25
C VAL A 111 -4.77 5.07 -7.06
N ILE A 112 -6.04 5.00 -6.67
CA ILE A 112 -6.75 3.72 -6.48
C ILE A 112 -6.75 2.91 -7.78
N ASP A 113 -7.26 3.48 -8.86
CA ASP A 113 -7.45 2.79 -10.14
C ASP A 113 -6.11 2.29 -10.70
N LEU A 114 -5.09 3.14 -10.67
CA LEU A 114 -3.76 2.84 -11.19
C LEU A 114 -3.13 1.67 -10.43
N HIS A 115 -3.06 1.76 -9.10
CA HIS A 115 -2.34 0.77 -8.31
C HIS A 115 -3.14 -0.51 -8.12
N LEU A 116 -4.47 -0.44 -8.04
CA LEU A 116 -5.31 -1.62 -8.09
C LEU A 116 -5.15 -2.37 -9.42
N GLY A 117 -5.11 -1.64 -10.54
CA GLY A 117 -4.84 -2.21 -11.86
C GLY A 117 -3.48 -2.91 -11.95
N ARG A 118 -2.42 -2.29 -11.41
CA ARG A 118 -1.08 -2.88 -11.32
C ARG A 118 -1.06 -4.15 -10.47
N LEU A 119 -1.70 -4.15 -9.30
CA LEU A 119 -1.80 -5.32 -8.43
C LEU A 119 -2.56 -6.47 -9.12
N GLN A 120 -3.65 -6.16 -9.83
CA GLN A 120 -4.39 -7.15 -10.61
C GLN A 120 -3.54 -7.73 -11.76
N ALA A 121 -2.72 -6.91 -12.42
CA ALA A 121 -1.81 -7.37 -13.45
C ALA A 121 -0.77 -8.36 -12.88
N HIS A 122 -0.18 -8.07 -11.73
CA HIS A 122 0.69 -9.02 -11.02
C HIS A 122 -0.05 -10.34 -10.72
N ASN A 123 -1.33 -10.27 -10.34
CA ASN A 123 -2.10 -11.49 -10.06
C ASN A 123 -2.37 -12.33 -11.32
N LYS A 124 -2.55 -11.72 -12.49
CA LYS A 124 -2.77 -12.41 -13.77
C LYS A 124 -1.49 -12.97 -14.40
N ILE A 125 -0.33 -12.34 -14.17
CA ILE A 125 0.98 -12.81 -14.66
C ILE A 125 1.30 -14.15 -13.95
N GLY A 126 1.20 -15.26 -14.68
CA GLY A 126 1.37 -16.64 -14.19
C GLY A 126 0.10 -17.49 -14.13
N GLU A 127 -1.11 -16.93 -14.31
CA GLU A 127 -2.33 -17.73 -14.55
C GLU A 127 -2.42 -18.17 -16.02
N ARG A 128 -1.82 -17.40 -16.94
CA ARG A 128 -1.76 -17.75 -18.37
C ARG A 128 -0.80 -18.90 -18.68
N GLU A 129 0.17 -19.21 -17.82
CA GLU A 129 1.06 -20.38 -18.00
C GLU A 129 0.41 -21.70 -17.56
N SER A 130 -0.75 -21.66 -16.88
CA SER A 130 -1.56 -22.84 -16.58
C SER A 130 -2.66 -23.14 -17.61
N ALA A 131 -2.68 -22.44 -18.75
CA ALA A 131 -3.44 -22.91 -19.91
C ALA A 131 -2.67 -24.06 -20.55
N SER A 132 -3.08 -25.27 -20.20
CA SER A 132 -2.56 -26.54 -20.65
C SER A 132 -2.22 -26.57 -22.14
N GLY A 133 -1.03 -27.08 -22.46
CA GLY A 133 -0.64 -27.52 -23.79
C GLY A 133 -1.41 -28.77 -24.23
N ALA A 134 -2.73 -28.67 -24.28
CA ALA A 134 -3.62 -29.72 -24.78
C ALA A 134 -4.86 -29.10 -25.42
N SER A 135 -4.67 -28.43 -26.57
CA SER A 135 -5.75 -28.31 -27.54
C SER A 135 -5.26 -28.72 -28.92
N ARG A 136 -5.96 -29.71 -29.46
CA ARG A 136 -5.65 -30.52 -30.62
C ARG A 136 -5.87 -29.72 -31.90
N LEU A 137 -4.84 -29.58 -32.72
CA LEU A 137 -5.02 -29.41 -34.16
C LEU A 137 -4.72 -30.77 -34.82
N LYS A 138 -5.75 -31.61 -34.95
CA LYS A 138 -5.80 -32.62 -36.01
C LYS A 138 -5.96 -31.84 -37.31
N ILE A 139 -4.86 -31.61 -38.00
CA ILE A 139 -4.89 -31.18 -39.40
C ILE A 139 -5.24 -32.43 -40.20
N TRP A 140 -6.41 -32.43 -40.83
CA TRP A 140 -6.70 -33.32 -41.95
C TRP A 140 -6.00 -32.74 -43.17
N LEU A 141 -4.98 -33.45 -43.66
CA LEU A 141 -4.54 -33.47 -45.07
C LEU A 141 -4.06 -34.89 -45.37
#